data_AF-A0A662BW30-F1
#
_entry.id   AF-A0A662BW30-F1
#
_cell.length_a   1.000
_cell.length_b   1.000
_cell.length_c   1.000
_cell.angle_alpha   90.00
_cell.angle_beta   90.00
_cell.angle_gamma   90.00
#
_symmetry.space_group_name_H-M   'P 1'
#
loop_
_entity.id
_entity.type
_entity.pdbx_description
1 polymer ?
#
loop_
_entity_poly.entity_id
_entity_poly.type
_entity_poly.pdbx_seq_one_letter_code
_entity_poly.pdbx_strand_id
1 'polypeptide(L)'
;MKNEDLQNIINGFAENIEFSEEGSEFLNVIVPKEELHNVCSQLKSKSDLDFDYAFCITGMDWGKELGVIYHLESTELKHKIVVKVMTDDRENPTLDSVCDIWRTAELHEMEIFDFFGIRFNNHPNLKRLFLTPDWDGWPLRKDYVDEDNMIVK
;
A
#
# COMPACT_ATOMS: atom_id res chain seq x y z
N MET A 1 5.28 8.02 20.60
CA MET A 1 6.62 8.56 20.27
C MET A 1 6.47 9.78 19.38
N LYS A 2 7.50 10.63 19.27
CA LYS A 2 7.51 11.72 18.28
C LYS A 2 7.87 11.18 16.90
N ASN A 3 7.55 11.93 15.85
CA ASN A 3 7.91 11.55 14.48
C ASN A 3 9.42 11.34 14.32
N GLU A 4 10.24 12.20 14.93
CA GLU A 4 11.72 12.09 14.89
C GLU A 4 12.22 10.74 15.43
N ASP A 5 11.64 10.25 16.53
CA ASP A 5 12.01 8.95 17.12
C ASP A 5 11.66 7.80 16.16
N LEU A 6 10.45 7.87 15.56
CA LEU A 6 9.98 6.87 14.59
C LEU A 6 10.87 6.85 13.34
N GLN A 7 11.25 8.02 12.82
CA GLN A 7 12.16 8.11 11.67
C GLN A 7 13.51 7.47 11.99
N ASN A 8 14.07 7.71 13.17
CA ASN A 8 15.36 7.12 13.57
C ASN A 8 15.30 5.60 13.65
N ILE A 9 14.21 5.04 14.18
CA ILE A 9 14.01 3.59 14.26
C ILE A 9 13.84 2.98 12.87
N ILE A 10 12.94 3.58 12.06
CA ILE A 10 12.57 3.06 10.74
C ILE A 10 13.72 3.17 9.73
N ASN A 11 14.57 4.20 9.82
CA ASN A 11 15.80 4.31 9.03
C ASN A 11 16.73 3.10 9.18
N GLY A 12 16.64 2.37 10.30
CA GLY A 12 17.44 1.16 10.53
C GLY A 12 16.89 -0.09 9.85
N PHE A 13 15.73 -0.03 9.20
CA PHE A 13 15.04 -1.23 8.69
C PHE A 13 15.48 -1.62 7.29
N ALA A 14 15.76 -0.63 6.43
CA ALA A 14 16.21 -0.83 5.06
C ALA A 14 16.94 0.41 4.53
N GLU A 15 17.65 0.25 3.41
CA GLU A 15 18.26 1.36 2.68
C GLU A 15 17.22 2.10 1.83
N ASN A 16 17.47 3.39 1.53
CA ASN A 16 16.62 4.21 0.64
C ASN A 16 15.17 4.42 1.11
N ILE A 17 14.93 4.41 2.42
CA ILE A 17 13.65 4.86 2.98
C ILE A 17 13.65 6.40 2.98
N GLU A 18 12.60 6.99 2.42
CA GLU A 18 12.39 8.45 2.45
C GLU A 18 11.25 8.80 3.40
N PHE A 19 11.34 9.96 4.04
CA PHE A 19 10.31 10.44 4.95
C PHE A 19 9.74 11.76 4.45
N SER A 20 8.43 11.91 4.53
CA SER A 20 7.77 13.16 4.21
C SER A 20 6.63 13.49 5.18
N GLU A 21 6.49 14.79 5.47
CA GLU A 21 5.43 15.35 6.32
C GLU A 21 4.49 16.23 5.49
N GLU A 22 4.26 15.87 4.22
CA GLU A 22 3.49 16.66 3.23
C GLU A 22 2.06 16.98 3.70
N GLY A 23 1.88 18.06 4.47
CA GLY A 23 0.56 18.59 4.87
C GLY A 23 -0.38 17.60 5.58
N SER A 24 0.09 16.39 5.87
CA SER A 24 -0.69 15.30 6.42
C SER A 24 -0.46 15.20 7.92
N GLU A 25 -1.48 14.80 8.67
CA GLU A 25 -1.38 14.60 10.12
C GLU A 25 -0.42 13.47 10.52
N PHE A 26 0.04 12.65 9.56
CA PHE A 26 0.84 11.45 9.80
C PHE A 26 2.24 11.55 9.20
N LEU A 27 3.19 10.81 9.78
CA LEU A 27 4.51 10.59 9.19
C LEU A 27 4.37 9.66 7.97
N ASN A 28 4.80 10.13 6.80
CA ASN A 28 4.85 9.29 5.60
C ASN A 28 6.24 8.66 5.49
N VAL A 29 6.26 7.37 5.23
CA VAL A 29 7.44 6.53 5.06
C VAL A 29 7.36 5.95 3.65
N ILE A 30 8.20 6.40 2.75
CA ILE A 30 8.28 5.89 1.37
C ILE A 30 9.32 4.78 1.37
N VAL A 31 8.89 3.58 0.97
CA VAL A 31 9.69 2.36 1.06
C VAL A 31 9.91 1.79 -0.34
N PRO A 32 11.14 1.35 -0.69
CA PRO A 32 11.39 0.59 -1.92
C PRO A 32 10.55 -0.68 -1.96
N LYS A 33 10.05 -1.07 -3.14
CA LYS A 33 9.14 -2.22 -3.24
C LYS A 33 9.74 -3.53 -2.73
N GLU A 34 11.06 -3.70 -2.90
CA GLU A 34 11.82 -4.88 -2.47
C GLU A 34 11.87 -5.02 -0.95
N GLU A 35 11.70 -3.90 -0.24
CA GLU A 35 11.82 -3.82 1.23
C GLU A 35 10.46 -3.71 1.91
N LEU A 36 9.37 -3.63 1.14
CA LEU A 36 8.01 -3.46 1.65
C LEU A 36 7.67 -4.50 2.72
N HIS A 37 7.83 -5.78 2.41
CA HIS A 37 7.48 -6.87 3.33
C HIS A 37 8.35 -6.84 4.59
N ASN A 38 9.67 -6.67 4.43
CA ASN A 38 10.63 -6.57 5.52
C ASN A 38 10.29 -5.41 6.48
N VAL A 39 10.07 -4.21 5.93
CA VAL A 39 9.70 -3.02 6.72
C VAL A 39 8.38 -3.25 7.44
N CYS A 40 7.33 -3.73 6.74
CA CYS A 40 6.04 -4.03 7.36
C CYS A 40 6.13 -5.07 8.49
N SER A 41 6.95 -6.11 8.30
CA SER A 41 7.19 -7.15 9.29
C SER A 41 7.87 -6.59 10.54
N GLN A 42 8.87 -5.72 10.37
CA GLN A 42 9.54 -5.03 11.49
C GLN A 42 8.62 -4.03 12.21
N LEU A 43 7.79 -3.29 11.46
CA LEU A 43 6.78 -2.38 12.02
C LEU A 43 5.78 -3.13 12.92
N LYS A 44 5.35 -4.34 12.53
CA LYS A 44 4.40 -5.14 13.33
C LYS A 44 5.05 -5.84 14.52
N SER A 45 6.27 -6.36 14.36
CA SER A 45 6.89 -7.30 15.31
C SER A 45 7.66 -6.65 16.46
N LYS A 46 8.19 -5.43 16.25
CA LYS A 46 8.97 -4.71 17.26
C LYS A 46 8.05 -4.15 18.34
N SER A 47 8.28 -4.49 19.61
CA SER A 47 7.42 -4.11 20.74
C SER A 47 7.38 -2.61 21.03
N ASP A 48 8.42 -1.87 20.63
CA ASP A 48 8.47 -0.41 20.71
C ASP A 48 7.64 0.27 19.62
N LEU A 49 7.27 -0.43 18.54
CA LEU A 49 6.41 0.07 17.46
C LEU A 49 5.01 -0.55 17.49
N ASP A 50 4.91 -1.87 17.49
CA ASP A 50 3.66 -2.63 17.59
C ASP A 50 2.52 -2.06 16.73
N PHE A 51 2.76 -1.90 15.43
CA PHE A 51 1.73 -1.48 14.48
C PHE A 51 0.75 -2.63 14.21
N ASP A 52 -0.09 -2.93 15.19
CA ASP A 52 -1.04 -4.03 15.18
C ASP A 52 -2.28 -3.83 14.31
N TYR A 53 -2.55 -2.59 13.89
CA TYR A 53 -3.76 -2.26 13.16
C TYR A 53 -3.48 -1.56 11.83
N ALA A 54 -3.64 -2.30 10.73
CA ALA A 54 -3.72 -1.76 9.37
C ALA A 54 -5.18 -1.38 9.07
N PHE A 55 -5.51 -0.10 9.27
CA PHE A 55 -6.91 0.34 9.19
C PHE A 55 -7.38 0.61 7.76
N CYS A 56 -6.44 0.94 6.86
CA CYS A 56 -6.75 1.24 5.46
C CYS A 56 -5.53 0.94 4.59
N ILE A 57 -5.74 0.22 3.49
CA ILE A 57 -4.74 -0.04 2.47
C ILE A 57 -5.36 0.34 1.13
N THR A 58 -4.77 1.32 0.46
CA THR A 58 -5.36 1.93 -0.73
C THR A 58 -4.42 1.89 -1.92
N GLY A 59 -4.95 1.56 -3.08
CA GLY A 59 -4.24 1.67 -4.35
C GLY A 59 -4.20 3.14 -4.78
N MET A 60 -3.10 3.55 -5.39
CA MET A 60 -2.91 4.91 -5.85
C MET A 60 -2.24 4.95 -7.23
N ASP A 61 -2.69 5.91 -8.04
CA ASP A 61 -2.11 6.20 -9.35
C ASP A 61 -1.59 7.65 -9.38
N TRP A 62 -0.26 7.80 -9.38
CA TRP A 62 0.42 9.09 -9.51
C TRP A 62 0.65 9.49 -10.98
N GLY A 63 0.03 8.79 -11.93
CA GLY A 63 0.13 9.01 -13.37
C GLY A 63 1.29 8.22 -13.97
N LYS A 64 2.52 8.51 -13.55
CA LYS A 64 3.69 7.73 -14.00
C LYS A 64 3.80 6.39 -13.27
N GLU A 65 3.51 6.40 -11.98
CA GLU A 65 3.72 5.26 -11.07
C GLU A 65 2.39 4.84 -10.46
N LEU A 66 2.21 3.53 -10.33
CA LEU A 66 1.18 2.93 -9.49
C LEU A 66 1.79 2.60 -8.14
N GLY A 67 0.96 2.43 -7.13
CA GLY A 67 1.44 1.96 -5.84
C GLY A 67 0.35 1.82 -4.81
N VAL A 68 0.78 1.65 -3.57
CA VAL A 68 -0.10 1.36 -2.44
C VAL A 68 0.28 2.24 -1.25
N ILE A 69 -0.73 2.68 -0.53
CA ILE A 69 -0.60 3.44 0.70
C ILE A 69 -1.20 2.60 1.84
N TYR A 70 -0.38 2.28 2.83
CA TYR A 70 -0.76 1.55 4.04
C TYR A 70 -0.88 2.55 5.18
N HIS A 71 -2.07 2.66 5.75
CA HIS A 71 -2.27 3.42 6.97
C HIS A 71 -2.22 2.48 8.17
N LEU A 72 -1.23 2.70 9.03
CA LEU A 72 -0.92 1.83 10.17
C LEU A 72 -1.07 2.61 11.47
N GLU A 73 -1.66 1.95 12.46
CA GLU A 73 -1.79 2.43 13.83
C GLU A 73 -1.28 1.36 14.80
N SER A 74 -0.57 1.80 15.83
CA SER A 74 -0.36 0.99 17.03
C SER A 74 -1.49 1.30 18.01
N THR A 75 -2.35 0.31 18.29
CA THR A 75 -3.49 0.53 19.17
C THR A 75 -3.08 0.67 20.64
N GLU A 76 -1.96 0.07 21.06
CA GLU A 76 -1.40 0.20 22.40
C GLU A 76 -0.64 1.53 22.55
N LEU A 77 0.30 1.81 21.64
CA LEU A 77 1.22 2.94 21.75
C LEU A 77 0.70 4.23 21.09
N LYS A 78 -0.46 4.18 20.43
CA LYS A 78 -1.23 5.32 19.87
C LYS A 78 -0.48 6.19 18.86
N HIS A 79 0.52 5.65 18.18
CA HIS A 79 1.20 6.33 17.09
C HIS A 79 0.70 5.81 15.74
N LYS A 80 0.77 6.68 14.73
CA LYS A 80 0.21 6.46 13.40
C LYS A 80 1.24 6.83 12.35
N ILE A 81 1.37 6.00 11.35
CA ILE A 81 2.24 6.25 10.20
C ILE A 81 1.52 5.86 8.91
N VAL A 82 2.04 6.37 7.81
CA VAL A 82 1.61 6.04 6.47
C VAL A 82 2.81 5.46 5.73
N VAL A 83 2.73 4.20 5.32
CA VAL A 83 3.75 3.59 4.45
C VAL A 83 3.29 3.72 3.01
N LYS A 84 4.12 4.28 2.15
CA LYS A 84 3.87 4.40 0.71
C LYS A 84 4.89 3.54 -0.04
N VAL A 85 4.42 2.82 -1.04
CA VAL A 85 5.28 2.03 -1.94
C VAL A 85 4.83 2.23 -3.37
N MET A 86 5.78 2.45 -4.28
CA MET A 86 5.53 2.59 -5.71
C MET A 86 6.02 1.36 -6.43
N THR A 87 5.34 1.00 -7.52
CA THR A 87 5.79 -0.01 -8.47
C THR A 87 6.72 0.63 -9.50
N ASP A 88 7.68 -0.14 -10.00
CA ASP A 88 8.61 0.24 -11.07
C ASP A 88 8.03 0.06 -12.48
N ASP A 89 7.12 -0.90 -12.67
CA ASP A 89 6.45 -1.20 -13.94
C ASP A 89 4.94 -0.95 -13.85
N ARG A 90 4.43 -0.05 -14.69
CA ARG A 90 2.99 0.25 -14.80
C ARG A 90 2.21 -0.80 -15.60
N GLU A 91 2.88 -1.48 -16.54
CA GLU A 91 2.25 -2.51 -17.38
C GLU A 91 2.10 -3.81 -16.59
N ASN A 92 3.12 -4.18 -15.80
CA ASN A 92 3.10 -5.36 -14.93
C ASN A 92 3.39 -4.99 -13.46
N PRO A 93 2.52 -4.19 -12.81
CA PRO A 93 2.75 -3.72 -11.45
C PRO A 93 2.68 -4.89 -10.48
N THR A 94 3.75 -5.07 -9.72
CA THR A 94 3.88 -6.14 -8.72
C THR A 94 4.41 -5.59 -7.41
N LEU A 95 3.89 -6.12 -6.30
CA LEU A 95 4.33 -5.86 -4.92
C LEU A 95 4.27 -7.15 -4.13
N ASP A 96 4.98 -7.24 -3.01
CA ASP A 96 4.81 -8.35 -2.08
C ASP A 96 3.59 -8.13 -1.18
N SER A 97 2.78 -9.18 -1.02
CA SER A 97 1.60 -9.18 -0.14
C SER A 97 2.02 -9.03 1.31
N VAL A 98 1.24 -8.30 2.11
CA VAL A 98 1.40 -8.19 3.57
C VAL A 98 0.27 -8.90 4.33
N CYS A 99 -0.46 -9.80 3.64
CA CYS A 99 -1.57 -10.57 4.21
C CYS A 99 -1.17 -11.49 5.36
N ASP A 100 0.07 -11.96 5.38
CA ASP A 100 0.64 -12.76 6.47
C ASP A 100 0.95 -11.92 7.71
N ILE A 101 1.11 -10.60 7.55
CA ILE A 101 1.35 -9.63 8.62
C ILE A 101 0.03 -9.10 9.17
N TRP A 102 -0.83 -8.56 8.29
CA TRP A 102 -2.17 -8.09 8.64
C TRP A 102 -3.22 -8.81 7.80
N ARG A 103 -4.09 -9.59 8.47
CA ARG A 103 -5.13 -10.35 7.77
C ARG A 103 -6.13 -9.46 7.01
N THR A 104 -6.31 -8.21 7.44
CA THR A 104 -7.16 -7.21 6.75
C THR A 104 -6.66 -6.90 5.35
N ALA A 105 -5.37 -7.09 5.07
CA ALA A 105 -4.80 -6.82 3.75
C ALA A 105 -5.34 -7.75 2.66
N GLU A 106 -5.87 -8.93 2.98
CA GLU A 106 -6.39 -9.87 1.97
C GLU A 106 -7.49 -9.24 1.11
N LEU A 107 -8.46 -8.57 1.73
CA LEU A 107 -9.54 -7.94 0.98
C LEU A 107 -9.09 -6.66 0.27
N HIS A 108 -8.21 -5.88 0.91
CA HIS A 108 -7.69 -4.65 0.31
C HIS A 108 -6.78 -4.92 -0.89
N GLU A 109 -5.89 -5.90 -0.81
CA GLU A 109 -5.02 -6.28 -1.92
C GLU A 109 -5.82 -6.85 -3.09
N MET A 110 -6.91 -7.59 -2.82
CA MET A 110 -7.86 -8.00 -3.85
C MET A 110 -8.60 -6.83 -4.51
N GLU A 111 -9.06 -5.84 -3.73
CA GLU A 111 -9.66 -4.60 -4.25
C GLU A 111 -8.68 -3.82 -5.14
N ILE A 112 -7.44 -3.67 -4.68
CA ILE A 112 -6.39 -2.96 -5.41
C ILE A 112 -6.04 -3.69 -6.71
N PHE A 113 -5.94 -5.01 -6.68
CA PHE A 113 -5.77 -5.80 -7.89
C PHE A 113 -6.94 -5.60 -8.86
N ASP A 114 -8.17 -5.56 -8.36
CA ASP A 114 -9.35 -5.42 -9.21
C ASP A 114 -9.41 -4.06 -9.92
N PHE A 115 -9.14 -2.98 -9.18
CA PHE A 115 -9.31 -1.62 -9.70
C PHE A 115 -8.05 -0.99 -10.29
N PHE A 116 -6.86 -1.38 -9.82
CA PHE A 116 -5.57 -0.83 -10.27
C PHE A 116 -4.67 -1.89 -10.92
N GLY A 117 -4.96 -3.18 -10.78
CA GLY A 117 -4.21 -4.24 -11.47
C GLY A 117 -2.85 -4.57 -10.87
N ILE A 118 -2.55 -4.00 -9.71
CA ILE A 118 -1.34 -4.32 -8.96
C ILE A 118 -1.45 -5.75 -8.47
N ARG A 119 -0.49 -6.60 -8.84
CA ARG A 119 -0.43 -8.00 -8.43
C ARG A 119 0.38 -8.13 -7.15
N PHE A 120 -0.15 -8.89 -6.20
CA PHE A 120 0.51 -9.14 -4.92
C PHE A 120 1.12 -10.54 -4.90
N ASN A 121 2.45 -10.62 -4.82
CA ASN A 121 3.17 -11.88 -4.67
C ASN A 121 2.85 -12.49 -3.30
N ASN A 122 2.78 -13.82 -3.24
CA ASN A 122 2.48 -14.57 -2.01
C ASN A 122 1.07 -14.34 -1.41
N HIS A 123 0.19 -13.60 -2.09
CA HIS A 123 -1.21 -13.46 -1.67
C HIS A 123 -1.95 -14.81 -1.81
N PRO A 124 -2.67 -15.30 -0.78
CA PRO A 124 -3.21 -16.66 -0.75
C PRO A 124 -4.30 -16.94 -1.80
N ASN A 125 -5.09 -15.92 -2.16
CA ASN A 125 -6.20 -16.07 -3.12
C ASN A 125 -6.48 -14.75 -3.87
N LEU A 126 -5.52 -14.31 -4.68
CA LEU A 126 -5.65 -13.04 -5.41
C LEU A 126 -6.61 -13.19 -6.59
N LYS A 127 -7.73 -12.47 -6.57
CA LYS A 127 -8.75 -12.46 -7.62
C LYS A 127 -9.54 -11.15 -7.59
N ARG A 128 -10.25 -10.85 -8.68
CA ARG A 128 -11.22 -9.74 -8.73
C ARG A 128 -12.29 -9.91 -7.64
N LEU A 129 -12.70 -8.82 -7.00
CA LEU A 129 -13.64 -8.82 -5.88
C LEU A 129 -14.97 -8.15 -6.23
N PHE A 130 -14.93 -7.07 -7.00
CA PHE A 130 -16.06 -6.20 -7.32
C PHE A 130 -16.43 -6.25 -8.80
N LEU A 131 -15.45 -6.20 -9.70
CA LEU A 131 -15.70 -6.14 -11.14
C LEU A 131 -16.14 -7.50 -11.67
N THR A 132 -16.98 -7.47 -12.70
CA THR A 132 -17.49 -8.66 -13.35
C THR A 132 -16.36 -9.37 -14.14
N PRO A 133 -16.46 -10.69 -14.37
CA PRO A 133 -15.40 -11.45 -15.04
C PRO A 133 -15.11 -10.99 -16.48
N ASP A 134 -16.08 -10.35 -17.12
CA ASP A 134 -16.01 -9.77 -18.47
C ASP A 134 -15.47 -8.33 -18.49
N TRP A 135 -15.20 -7.73 -17.33
CA TRP A 135 -14.63 -6.38 -17.27
C TRP A 135 -13.21 -6.35 -17.82
N ASP A 136 -13.01 -5.56 -18.86
CA ASP A 136 -11.69 -5.29 -19.42
C ASP A 136 -11.09 -4.02 -18.80
N GLY A 137 -9.81 -4.07 -18.46
CA GLY A 137 -9.12 -2.93 -17.87
C GLY A 137 -9.22 -2.79 -16.34
N TRP A 138 -8.85 -1.60 -15.87
CA TRP A 138 -8.62 -1.21 -14.47
C TRP A 138 -9.16 0.22 -14.23
N PRO A 139 -10.42 0.35 -13.77
CA PRO A 139 -11.16 1.60 -13.89
C PRO A 139 -10.68 2.76 -13.02
N LEU A 140 -9.85 2.50 -12.00
CA LEU A 140 -9.29 3.57 -11.15
C LEU A 140 -7.91 4.04 -11.60
N ARG A 141 -7.37 3.49 -12.69
CA ARG A 141 -6.18 4.05 -13.34
C ARG A 141 -6.55 5.31 -14.11
N LYS A 142 -5.67 6.32 -14.08
CA LYS A 142 -5.86 7.63 -14.72
C LYS A 142 -5.87 7.60 -16.25
N ASP A 143 -5.28 6.56 -16.84
CA ASP A 143 -5.22 6.29 -18.27
C ASP A 143 -6.34 5.36 -18.76
N TYR A 144 -7.24 4.92 -17.87
CA TYR A 144 -8.36 4.09 -18.24
C TYR A 144 -9.39 4.88 -19.07
N VAL A 145 -9.81 4.29 -20.19
CA VAL A 145 -10.83 4.83 -21.08
C VAL A 145 -11.92 3.78 -21.23
N ASP A 146 -13.14 4.10 -20.79
CA ASP A 146 -14.34 3.28 -20.99
C ASP A 146 -15.08 3.77 -22.23
N GLU A 147 -14.92 3.09 -23.36
CA GLU A 147 -15.58 3.48 -24.62
C GLU A 147 -17.10 3.22 -24.61
N ASP A 148 -17.58 2.28 -23.78
CA ASP A 148 -18.97 1.82 -23.78
C ASP A 148 -19.85 2.59 -22.78
N ASN A 149 -19.31 2.95 -21.61
CA ASN A 149 -20.06 3.54 -20.51
C ASN A 149 -19.69 5.01 -20.22
N MET A 150 -18.74 5.62 -20.93
CA MET A 150 -18.50 7.06 -20.77
C MET A 150 -19.70 7.87 -21.27
N ILE A 151 -20.47 8.43 -20.34
CA ILE A 151 -21.43 9.48 -20.63
C ILE A 151 -20.63 10.73 -21.00
N VAL A 152 -20.45 10.95 -22.30
CA VAL A 152 -19.93 12.21 -22.84
C VAL A 152 -20.93 13.31 -22.46
N LYS A 153 -20.50 14.25 -21.61
CA LYS A 153 -21.29 15.44 -21.27
C LYS A 153 -21.40 16.40 -22.44
#